data_AF-A0A2R6MF13-F1
#
_entry.id   AF-A0A2R6MF13-F1
#
_cell.length_a   1.000
_cell.length_b   1.000
_cell.length_c   1.000
_cell.angle_alpha   90.00
_cell.angle_beta   90.00
_cell.angle_gamma   90.00
#
_symmetry.space_group_name_H-M   'P 1'
#
loop_
_entity.id
_entity.type
_entity.pdbx_description
1 polymer ?
#
loop_
_entity_poly.entity_id
_entity_poly.type
_entity_poly.pdbx_seq_one_letter_code
_entity_poly.pdbx_strand_id
1 'polypeptide(L)' 'AMFLCDEFNRLGLVHASLIDTRLVTTPKLLAVFVRNGVLTETDAAALLDGMTDARSWANNSYARRAREAF' A
#
# COMPACT_ATOMS: atom_id res chain seq x y z
N ALA A 1 -10.93 15.58 0.78
CA ALA A 1 -9.48 15.36 1.02
C ALA A 1 -9.24 13.86 1.05
N MET A 2 -8.27 13.36 0.28
CA MET A 2 -7.90 11.95 0.23
C MET A 2 -6.82 11.73 1.29
N PHE A 3 -7.13 10.99 2.35
CA PHE A 3 -6.21 10.76 3.45
C PHE A 3 -5.41 9.47 3.21
N LEU A 4 -4.10 9.59 3.08
CA LEU A 4 -3.19 8.45 2.96
C LEU A 4 -2.92 7.90 4.37
N CYS A 5 -2.99 6.57 4.53
CA CYS A 5 -3.02 5.94 5.85
C CYS A 5 -1.80 6.20 6.73
N ASP A 6 -0.69 6.61 6.13
CA ASP A 6 0.59 6.95 6.76
C ASP A 6 0.67 8.41 7.27
N GLU A 7 -0.30 9.26 6.96
CA GLU A 7 -0.48 10.58 7.59
C GLU A 7 -1.34 10.51 8.86
N PHE A 8 -1.98 9.36 9.12
CA PHE A 8 -2.70 9.14 10.36
C PHE A 8 -1.73 8.79 11.49
N ASN A 9 -1.35 9.80 12.26
CA ASN A 9 -0.68 9.64 13.56
C ASN A 9 -1.58 9.01 14.64
N ARG A 10 -2.86 8.76 14.34
CA ARG A 10 -3.85 8.12 15.23
C ARG A 10 -4.56 6.94 14.55
N LEU A 11 -3.82 6.09 13.85
CA LEU A 11 -4.33 4.86 13.22
C LEU A 11 -5.22 4.02 14.16
N GLY A 12 -4.93 3.98 15.46
CA GLY A 12 -5.78 3.30 16.44
C GLY A 12 -7.20 3.86 16.55
N LEU A 13 -7.38 5.19 16.46
CA LEU A 13 -8.71 5.82 16.46
C LEU A 13 -9.45 5.60 15.15
N VAL A 14 -8.74 5.65 14.02
CA VAL A 14 -9.30 5.34 12.70
C VAL A 14 -9.79 3.89 12.68
N HIS A 15 -8.96 2.95 13.16
CA HIS A 15 -9.33 1.55 13.26
C HIS A 15 -10.54 1.33 14.18
N ALA A 16 -10.58 1.96 15.35
CA ALA A 16 -11.71 1.85 16.28
C ALA A 16 -13.02 2.43 15.72
N SER A 17 -12.94 3.36 14.77
CA SER A 17 -14.10 3.96 14.10
C SER A 17 -14.59 3.14 12.89
N LEU A 18 -13.81 2.14 12.45
CA LEU A 18 -14.13 1.25 11.33
C LEU A 18 -14.60 -0.10 11.89
N ILE A 19 -15.91 -0.34 11.86
CA ILE A 19 -16.51 -1.53 12.51
C ILE A 19 -16.22 -2.82 11.70
N ASP A 20 -16.28 -2.75 10.36
CA ASP A 20 -16.11 -3.94 9.47
C ASP A 20 -15.09 -3.72 8.33
N THR A 21 -14.39 -2.60 8.32
CA THR A 21 -13.49 -2.25 7.20
C THR A 21 -12.06 -2.72 7.47
N ARG A 22 -11.55 -3.56 6.58
CA ARG A 22 -10.13 -3.92 6.58
C ARG A 22 -9.31 -2.80 5.95
N LEU A 23 -8.45 -2.18 6.74
CA LEU A 23 -7.43 -1.28 6.22
C LEU A 23 -6.38 -2.08 5.44
N VAL A 24 -6.12 -1.65 4.21
CA VAL A 24 -5.13 -2.23 3.31
C VAL A 24 -4.20 -1.11 2.87
N THR A 25 -2.89 -1.30 3.02
CA THR A 25 -1.90 -0.34 2.55
C THR A 25 -1.84 -0.36 1.02
N THR A 26 -1.52 0.77 0.39
CA THR A 26 -1.42 0.87 -1.08
C THR A 26 -0.48 -0.18 -1.68
N PRO A 27 0.73 -0.45 -1.12
CA PRO A 27 1.58 -1.54 -1.63
C PRO A 27 0.91 -2.91 -1.52
N LYS A 28 0.13 -3.18 -0.47
CA LYS A 28 -0.59 -4.45 -0.33
C LYS A 28 -1.76 -4.57 -1.32
N LEU A 29 -2.40 -3.45 -1.66
CA LEU A 29 -3.46 -3.43 -2.68
C LEU A 29 -2.91 -3.80 -4.07
N LEU A 30 -1.73 -3.29 -4.44
CA LEU A 30 -1.07 -3.68 -5.70
C LEU A 30 -0.86 -5.18 -5.81
N ALA A 31 -0.36 -5.83 -4.75
CA ALA A 31 -0.16 -7.29 -4.76
C ALA A 31 -1.48 -8.06 -4.92
N VAL A 32 -2.59 -7.54 -4.39
CA VAL A 32 -3.91 -8.14 -4.61
C VAL A 32 -4.37 -7.97 -6.05
N PHE A 33 -4.11 -6.82 -6.68
CA PHE A 33 -4.46 -6.59 -8.08
C PHE A 33 -3.65 -7.46 -9.04
N VAL A 34 -2.37 -7.68 -8.76
CA VAL A 34 -1.55 -8.65 -9.51
C VAL A 34 -2.13 -10.06 -9.39
N ARG A 35 -2.37 -10.52 -8.16
CA ARG A 35 -2.94 -11.85 -7.90
C ARG A 35 -4.30 -12.07 -8.60
N ASN A 36 -5.09 -11.02 -8.74
CA ASN A 36 -6.40 -11.08 -9.37
C ASN A 36 -6.37 -10.81 -10.88
N GLY A 37 -5.18 -10.63 -11.48
CA GLY A 37 -5.01 -10.35 -12.91
C GLY A 37 -5.50 -8.97 -13.35
N VAL A 38 -5.74 -8.05 -12.40
CA VAL A 38 -6.16 -6.66 -12.67
C VAL A 38 -4.97 -5.80 -13.10
N LEU A 39 -3.77 -6.15 -12.63
CA LEU A 39 -2.53 -5.45 -12.94
C LEU A 39 -1.45 -6.48 -13.28
N THR A 40 -0.51 -6.12 -14.15
CA THR A 40 0.67 -6.97 -14.40
C THR A 40 1.69 -6.79 -13.28
N GLU A 41 2.56 -7.78 -13.06
CA GLU A 41 3.68 -7.65 -12.11
C GLU A 41 4.57 -6.45 -12.44
N THR A 42 4.84 -6.23 -13.73
CA THR A 42 5.66 -5.12 -14.24
C THR A 42 5.05 -3.76 -13.93
N ASP A 43 3.74 -3.60 -14.18
CA ASP A 43 3.05 -2.34 -13.89
C ASP A 43 2.99 -2.09 -12.37
N ALA A 44 2.84 -3.16 -11.57
CA ALA A 44 2.78 -3.05 -10.12
C ALA A 44 4.14 -2.61 -9.55
N ALA A 45 5.22 -3.18 -10.08
CA ALA A 45 6.57 -2.78 -9.77
C ALA A 45 6.83 -1.31 -10.12
N ALA A 46 6.44 -0.86 -11.31
CA ALA A 46 6.63 0.54 -11.73
C ALA A 46 5.83 1.52 -10.87
N LEU A 47 4.58 1.20 -10.53
CA LEU A 47 3.77 2.01 -9.62
C LEU A 47 4.39 2.06 -8.21
N LEU A 48 4.88 0.93 -7.71
CA LEU A 48 5.53 0.86 -6.40
C LEU A 48 6.84 1.66 -6.36
N ASP A 49 7.62 1.68 -7.44
CA ASP A 49 8.83 2.50 -7.56
C ASP A 49 8.49 4.00 -7.50
N GLY A 50 7.50 4.45 -8.27
CA GLY A 50 7.05 5.84 -8.23
C GLY A 50 6.53 6.28 -6.85
N MET A 51 5.80 5.39 -6.16
CA MET A 51 5.38 5.64 -4.77
C MET A 51 6.58 5.71 -3.82
N THR A 52 7.58 4.84 -4.03
CA THR A 52 8.76 4.75 -3.17
C THR A 52 9.59 6.02 -3.23
N ASP A 53 9.79 6.56 -4.44
CA ASP A 53 10.49 7.82 -4.65
C ASP A 53 9.72 8.99 -4.02
N ALA A 54 8.42 9.09 -4.31
CA ALA A 54 7.58 10.18 -3.81
C ALA A 54 7.46 10.21 -2.27
N ARG A 55 7.54 9.04 -1.62
CA ARG A 55 7.40 8.90 -0.15
C ARG A 55 8.73 8.63 0.57
N SER A 56 9.87 8.68 -0.13
CA SER A 56 11.18 8.34 0.43
C SER A 56 11.19 6.98 1.16
N TRP A 57 10.51 5.98 0.59
CA TRP A 57 10.33 4.65 1.17
C TRP A 57 11.44 3.66 0.81
N ALA A 58 12.61 4.13 0.37
CA ALA A 58 13.70 3.28 -0.11
C ALA A 58 14.06 2.12 0.87
N ASN A 59 13.95 2.36 2.19
CA ASN A 59 14.22 1.37 3.24
C ASN A 59 12.96 0.87 3.97
N ASN A 60 11.77 1.11 3.41
CA ASN A 60 10.52 0.77 4.05
C ASN A 60 10.21 -0.74 3.90
N SER A 61 10.02 -1.43 5.02
CA SER A 61 9.77 -2.87 5.05
C SER A 61 8.44 -3.28 4.39
N TYR A 62 7.43 -2.42 4.38
CA TYR A 62 6.14 -2.67 3.74
C TYR A 62 6.24 -2.64 2.22
N ALA A 63 6.98 -1.66 1.66
CA ALA A 63 7.20 -1.54 0.22
C ALA A 63 7.99 -2.76 -0.30
N ARG A 64 9.08 -3.13 0.38
CA ARG A 64 9.87 -4.33 0.02
C ARG A 64 9.03 -5.61 0.03
N ARG A 65 8.25 -5.83 1.09
CA ARG A 65 7.41 -7.04 1.22
C ARG A 65 6.28 -7.08 0.18
N ALA A 66 5.78 -5.93 -0.27
CA ALA A 66 4.82 -5.91 -1.37
C ALA A 66 5.46 -6.34 -2.69
N ARG A 67 6.69 -5.89 -2.96
CA ARG A 67 7.41 -6.26 -4.19
C ARG A 67 7.73 -7.75 -4.27
N GLU A 68 8.06 -8.37 -3.14
CA GLU A 68 8.26 -9.84 -3.03
C GLU A 68 6.97 -10.65 -3.25
N ALA A 69 5.81 -9.99 -3.27
CA ALA A 69 4.49 -10.62 -3.37
C ALA A 69 3.73 -10.27 -4.66
N PHE A 70 4.38 -9.55 -5.59
CA PHE A 70 3.93 -9.50 -6.99
C PHE A 70 4.24 -10.85 -7.61
#